data_AF-A0A9E7H931-F1
#
_entry.id   AF-A0A9E7H931-F1
#
_cell.length_a   1.000
_cell.length_b   1.000
_cell.length_c   1.000
_cell.angle_alpha   90.00
_cell.angle_beta   90.00
_cell.angle_gamma   90.00
#
_symmetry.space_group_name_H-M   'P 1'
#
loop_
_entity.id
_entity.type
_entity.pdbx_description
1 polymer ?
#
loop_
_entity_poly.entity_id
_entity_poly.type
_entity_poly.pdbx_seq_one_letter_code
_entity_poly.pdbx_strand_id
1 'polypeptide(L)'
;SRVVTGFDINKFNQEAQSRWLRPVEVLYILQNHESFNIAQKPPQKPPGGSLFLFNRRVLRYFRNDGYSWQKKKNGKTAREGHERLKVGNSDAINCYYARGEQNSCFQRRSYWMLDP
;
A
#
# COMPACT_ATOMS: atom_id res chain seq x y z
N SER A 1 -13.45 -8.81 -26.12
CA SER A 1 -13.07 -8.64 -24.70
C SER A 1 -11.59 -8.28 -24.65
N ARG A 2 -11.23 -7.06 -24.24
CA ARG A 2 -9.81 -6.66 -24.15
C ARG A 2 -9.21 -7.28 -22.89
N VAL A 3 -8.49 -8.37 -23.05
CA VAL A 3 -7.58 -8.88 -22.02
C VAL A 3 -6.49 -7.83 -21.86
N VAL A 4 -6.39 -7.19 -20.69
CA VAL A 4 -5.26 -6.33 -20.37
C VAL A 4 -4.07 -7.24 -20.02
N THR A 5 -3.40 -7.74 -21.06
CA THR A 5 -2.13 -8.48 -20.93
C THR A 5 -1.01 -7.46 -20.73
N GLY A 6 -0.63 -7.17 -19.49
CA GLY A 6 0.48 -6.23 -19.26
C GLY A 6 0.97 -6.07 -17.82
N PHE A 7 0.28 -6.66 -16.85
CA PHE A 7 0.61 -6.54 -15.44
C PHE A 7 1.10 -7.87 -14.88
N ASP A 8 2.40 -7.93 -14.59
CA ASP A 8 3.11 -9.06 -13.98
C ASP A 8 3.56 -8.65 -12.57
N ILE A 9 3.30 -9.51 -11.57
CA ILE A 9 3.71 -9.29 -10.18
C ILE A 9 5.23 -9.14 -10.03
N ASN A 10 6.01 -9.85 -10.82
CA ASN A 10 7.47 -9.73 -10.80
C ASN A 10 7.89 -8.32 -11.24
N LYS A 11 7.21 -7.78 -12.25
CA LYS A 11 7.41 -6.41 -12.70
C LYS A 11 7.00 -5.40 -11.61
N PHE A 12 5.88 -5.62 -10.91
CA PHE A 12 5.51 -4.72 -9.82
C PHE A 12 6.51 -4.71 -8.67
N ASN A 13 7.07 -5.87 -8.31
CA ASN A 13 8.12 -5.93 -7.29
C ASN A 13 9.38 -5.15 -7.73
N GLN A 14 9.77 -5.24 -9.00
CA GLN A 14 10.90 -4.47 -9.55
C GLN A 14 10.62 -2.97 -9.56
N GLU A 15 9.45 -2.55 -10.04
CA GLU A 15 9.05 -1.14 -10.09
C GLU A 15 8.97 -0.53 -8.70
N ALA A 16 8.50 -1.29 -7.71
CA ALA A 16 8.43 -0.84 -6.32
C ALA A 16 9.81 -0.55 -5.71
N GLN A 17 10.89 -1.16 -6.23
CA GLN A 17 12.25 -0.85 -5.77
C GLN A 17 12.69 0.58 -6.13
N SER A 18 12.15 1.16 -7.20
CA SER A 18 12.61 2.45 -7.73
C SER A 18 11.55 3.56 -7.63
N ARG A 19 10.26 3.21 -7.58
CA ARG A 19 9.16 4.19 -7.53
C ARG A 19 7.92 3.64 -6.84
N TRP A 20 7.00 4.54 -6.51
CA TRP A 20 5.65 4.13 -6.14
C TRP A 20 4.90 3.52 -7.33
N LEU A 21 4.09 2.50 -7.06
CA LEU A 21 3.12 2.00 -8.03
C LEU A 21 2.08 3.09 -8.35
N ARG A 22 1.70 3.16 -9.62
CA ARG A 22 0.67 4.07 -10.13
C ARG A 22 -0.71 3.60 -9.65
N PRO A 23 -1.70 4.49 -9.51
CA PRO A 23 -3.04 4.11 -9.06
C PRO A 23 -3.66 2.95 -9.85
N VAL A 24 -3.49 2.91 -11.18
CA VAL A 24 -4.00 1.82 -12.02
C VAL A 24 -3.32 0.47 -11.73
N GLU A 25 -2.03 0.47 -11.37
CA GLU A 25 -1.28 -0.75 -11.00
C GLU A 25 -1.76 -1.28 -9.65
N VAL A 26 -1.97 -0.36 -8.69
CA VAL A 26 -2.54 -0.70 -7.38
C VAL A 26 -3.95 -1.26 -7.52
N LEU A 27 -4.80 -0.63 -8.34
CA LEU A 27 -6.18 -1.10 -8.56
C LEU A 27 -6.18 -2.50 -9.16
N TYR A 28 -5.29 -2.76 -10.12
CA TYR A 28 -5.16 -4.08 -10.73
C TYR A 28 -4.81 -5.15 -9.68
N ILE A 29 -3.86 -4.88 -8.78
CA ILE A 29 -3.49 -5.82 -7.69
C ILE A 29 -4.70 -6.08 -6.79
N LEU A 30 -5.43 -5.02 -6.41
CA LEU A 30 -6.58 -5.14 -5.51
C LEU A 30 -7.75 -5.91 -6.14
N GLN A 31 -8.06 -5.69 -7.41
CA GLN A 31 -9.13 -6.40 -8.12
C GLN A 31 -8.78 -7.87 -8.37
N ASN A 32 -7.51 -8.16 -8.65
CA ASN A 32 -7.04 -9.51 -8.94
C ASN A 32 -6.39 -10.17 -7.72
N HIS A 33 -6.77 -9.75 -6.51
CA HIS A 33 -6.17 -10.16 -5.24
C HIS A 33 -6.06 -11.69 -5.03
N GLU A 34 -6.98 -12.48 -5.61
CA GLU A 34 -6.96 -13.95 -5.57
C GLU A 34 -5.73 -14.56 -6.25
N SER A 35 -5.15 -13.85 -7.22
CA SER A 35 -3.94 -14.25 -7.95
C SER A 35 -2.65 -13.90 -7.21
N PHE A 36 -2.72 -13.30 -6.02
CA PHE A 36 -1.56 -12.86 -5.26
C PHE A 36 -1.51 -13.54 -3.88
N ASN A 37 -0.29 -13.73 -3.38
CA ASN A 37 -0.09 -14.25 -2.03
C ASN A 37 -0.56 -13.23 -0.99
N ILE A 38 -1.48 -13.65 -0.12
CA ILE A 38 -1.98 -12.84 1.00
C ILE A 38 -1.09 -13.07 2.22
N ALA A 39 -0.46 -12.01 2.69
CA ALA A 39 0.33 -12.04 3.91
C ALA A 39 -0.55 -12.24 5.15
N GLN A 40 -0.23 -13.26 5.95
CA GLN A 40 -0.99 -13.63 7.15
C GLN A 40 -0.52 -12.90 8.42
N LYS A 41 0.60 -12.19 8.36
CA LYS A 41 1.18 -11.43 9.48
C LYS A 41 1.76 -10.10 9.00
N PRO A 42 1.84 -9.07 9.86
CA PRO A 42 2.48 -7.82 9.50
C PRO A 42 3.99 -8.05 9.29
N PRO A 43 4.60 -7.45 8.27
CA PRO A 43 6.04 -7.55 8.06
C PRO A 43 6.78 -6.90 9.22
N GLN A 44 8.04 -7.27 9.46
CA GLN A 44 8.85 -6.68 10.53
C GLN A 44 10.02 -5.92 9.92
N LYS A 45 9.98 -4.59 10.04
CA LYS A 45 10.92 -3.63 9.44
C LYS A 45 11.29 -3.98 7.99
N PRO A 46 10.29 -4.11 7.08
CA PRO A 46 10.57 -4.49 5.70
C PRO A 46 11.43 -3.45 4.96
N PRO A 47 12.36 -3.87 4.10
CA PRO A 47 13.17 -2.93 3.32
C PRO A 47 12.31 -2.08 2.38
N GLY A 48 12.89 -0.96 1.92
CA GLY A 48 12.28 -0.11 0.90
C GLY A 48 11.88 -0.91 -0.35
N GLY A 49 10.77 -0.53 -0.97
CA GLY A 49 10.23 -1.19 -2.16
C GLY A 49 9.53 -2.52 -1.92
N SER A 50 9.37 -2.94 -0.66
CA SER A 50 8.58 -4.13 -0.34
C SER A 50 7.08 -3.92 -0.58
N LEU A 51 6.42 -4.91 -1.18
CA LEU A 51 4.97 -4.95 -1.41
C LEU A 51 4.34 -6.08 -0.61
N PHE A 52 3.19 -5.80 0.00
CA PHE A 52 2.41 -6.81 0.73
C PHE A 52 0.92 -6.61 0.49
N LEU A 53 0.20 -7.73 0.33
CA LEU A 53 -1.25 -7.76 0.22
C LEU A 53 -1.82 -8.41 1.48
N PHE A 54 -2.87 -7.80 2.05
CA PHE A 54 -3.50 -8.28 3.29
C PHE A 54 -5.01 -8.31 3.14
N ASN A 55 -5.64 -9.30 3.77
CA ASN A 55 -7.05 -9.21 4.09
C ASN A 55 -7.23 -8.38 5.36
N ARG A 56 -7.61 -7.10 5.21
CA ARG A 56 -7.77 -6.16 6.35
C ARG A 56 -8.86 -6.54 7.35
N ARG A 57 -9.83 -7.38 6.95
CA ARG A 57 -10.89 -7.86 7.87
C ARG A 57 -10.33 -8.90 8.85
N VAL A 58 -9.36 -9.68 8.39
CA VAL A 58 -8.66 -10.70 9.18
C VAL A 58 -7.48 -10.09 9.94
N LEU A 59 -6.56 -9.42 9.23
CA LEU A 59 -5.35 -8.83 9.82
C LEU A 59 -5.53 -7.34 10.12
N ARG A 60 -6.28 -7.02 11.19
CA ARG A 60 -6.62 -5.63 11.58
C ARG A 60 -5.40 -4.74 11.86
N TYR A 61 -4.31 -5.33 12.33
CA TYR A 61 -3.07 -4.63 12.72
C TYR A 61 -1.94 -4.76 11.69
N PHE A 62 -2.27 -4.90 10.39
CA PHE A 62 -1.29 -5.03 9.31
C PHE A 62 -0.26 -3.87 9.22
N ARG A 63 -0.58 -2.71 9.81
CA ARG A 63 0.30 -1.55 9.92
C ARG A 63 1.32 -1.61 11.06
N ASN A 64 1.26 -2.63 11.93
CA ASN A 64 2.23 -2.84 13.01
C ASN A 64 3.50 -3.49 12.44
N ASP A 65 4.20 -2.72 11.61
CA ASP A 65 5.33 -3.20 10.80
C ASP A 65 6.70 -3.02 11.47
N GLY A 66 6.73 -2.67 12.75
CA GLY A 66 7.94 -2.51 13.54
C GLY A 66 8.72 -1.21 13.28
N TYR A 67 8.24 -0.33 12.40
CA TYR A 67 8.78 1.02 12.23
C TYR A 67 8.16 2.02 13.21
N SER A 68 8.93 3.05 13.57
CA SER A 68 8.40 4.22 14.25
C SER A 68 7.98 5.26 13.21
N TRP A 69 6.69 5.58 13.19
CA TRP A 69 6.09 6.54 12.28
C TRP A 69 5.91 7.88 12.99
N GLN A 70 6.05 8.98 12.25
CA GLN A 70 5.81 10.32 12.80
C GLN A 70 4.46 10.36 13.51
N LYS A 71 4.43 10.95 14.71
CA LYS A 71 3.21 11.04 15.51
C LYS A 71 2.51 12.39 15.34
N LYS A 72 1.21 12.42 15.64
CA LYS A 72 0.45 13.66 15.83
C LYS A 72 1.01 14.41 17.05
N LYS A 73 0.66 15.69 17.22
CA LYS A 73 1.15 16.53 18.33
C LYS A 73 0.93 15.91 19.71
N ASN A 74 -0.10 15.07 19.87
CA ASN A 74 -0.41 14.36 21.10
C ASN A 74 0.50 13.14 21.39
N GLY A 75 1.42 12.78 20.50
CA GLY A 75 2.39 11.69 20.68
C GLY A 75 1.83 10.27 20.64
N LYS A 76 0.50 10.08 20.54
CA LYS A 76 -0.14 8.76 20.65
C LYS A 76 -0.42 8.10 19.31
N THR A 77 -0.83 8.89 18.31
CA THR A 77 -1.31 8.37 17.02
C THR A 77 -0.32 8.70 15.93
N ALA A 78 -0.07 7.75 15.02
CA ALA A 78 0.66 8.04 13.78
C ALA A 78 -0.01 9.19 13.02
N ARG A 79 0.81 10.07 12.45
CA ARG A 79 0.43 11.14 11.54
C ARG A 79 0.33 10.53 10.15
N GLU A 80 -0.84 9.99 9.84
CA GLU A 80 -1.18 9.49 8.50
C GLU A 80 -1.94 10.57 7.73
N GLY A 81 -1.52 10.84 6.49
CA GLY A 81 -2.28 11.61 5.51
C GLY A 81 -3.23 10.68 4.75
N HIS A 82 -4.44 11.13 4.46
CA HIS A 82 -5.45 10.33 3.78
C HIS A 82 -5.86 10.99 2.46
N GLU A 83 -5.71 10.27 1.36
CA GLU A 83 -6.01 10.74 0.01
C GLU A 83 -6.93 9.75 -0.71
N ARG A 84 -7.68 10.25 -1.71
CA ARG A 84 -8.38 9.42 -2.70
C ARG A 84 -7.65 9.56 -4.03
N LEU A 85 -7.29 8.43 -4.63
CA LEU A 85 -6.57 8.37 -5.89
C LEU A 85 -7.54 8.02 -7.02
N LYS A 86 -7.38 8.74 -8.14
CA LYS A 86 -8.14 8.51 -9.35
C LYS A 86 -7.51 7.44 -10.23
N VAL A 87 -8.36 6.66 -10.89
CA VAL A 87 -7.99 5.83 -12.05
C VAL A 87 -8.87 6.26 -13.22
N GLY A 88 -8.25 6.79 -14.27
CA GLY A 88 -8.99 7.56 -15.28
C GLY A 88 -9.58 8.83 -14.64
N ASN A 89 -10.88 9.03 -14.81
CA ASN A 89 -11.59 10.23 -14.33
C ASN A 89 -12.31 10.05 -12.99
N SER A 90 -12.25 8.86 -12.40
CA SER A 90 -13.03 8.50 -11.20
C SER A 90 -12.11 8.19 -10.02
N ASP A 91 -12.50 8.63 -8.83
CA ASP A 91 -11.88 8.19 -7.57
C ASP A 91 -12.10 6.68 -7.42
N ALA A 92 -11.02 5.92 -7.21
CA ALA A 92 -11.10 4.45 -7.12
C ALA A 92 -10.45 3.87 -5.86
N ILE A 93 -9.43 4.53 -5.31
CA ILE A 93 -8.57 3.97 -4.26
C ILE A 93 -8.44 4.97 -3.10
N ASN A 94 -8.61 4.50 -1.86
CA ASN A 94 -8.11 5.19 -0.68
C ASN A 94 -6.61 4.95 -0.55
N CYS A 95 -5.85 6.00 -0.24
CA CYS A 95 -4.41 5.95 0.00
C CYS A 95 -4.08 6.62 1.33
N TYR A 96 -3.57 5.84 2.28
CA TYR A 96 -3.03 6.35 3.54
C TYR A 96 -1.52 6.43 3.44
N TYR A 97 -0.94 7.54 3.89
CA TYR A 97 0.48 7.83 3.75
C TYR A 97 1.11 8.17 5.11
N ALA A 98 2.22 7.51 5.44
CA ALA A 98 2.98 7.72 6.66
C ALA A 98 4.45 8.04 6.35
N ARG A 99 5.08 8.86 7.20
CA ARG A 99 6.52 9.18 7.16
C ARG A 99 7.22 8.62 8.38
N GLY A 100 8.42 8.08 8.20
CA GLY A 100 9.26 7.58 9.28
C GLY A 100 9.59 8.70 10.27
N GLU A 101 9.65 8.36 11.56
CA GLU A 101 10.01 9.28 12.63
C GLU A 101 11.50 9.64 12.56
N GLN A 102 12.36 8.64 12.44
CA GLN A 102 13.81 8.83 12.37
C GLN A 102 14.31 9.25 10.98
N ASN A 103 13.68 8.74 9.92
CA ASN A 103 14.05 9.02 8.54
C ASN A 103 12.82 9.48 7.75
N SER A 104 12.78 10.77 7.41
CA SER A 104 11.68 11.38 6.66
C SER A 104 11.61 10.95 5.19
N CYS A 105 12.71 10.43 4.63
CA CYS A 105 12.74 9.83 3.30
C CYS A 105 12.13 8.42 3.31
N PHE A 106 12.06 7.77 4.47
CA PHE A 106 11.39 6.47 4.60
C PHE A 106 9.89 6.67 4.78
N GLN A 107 9.10 6.06 3.91
CA GLN A 107 7.67 6.34 3.77
C GLN A 107 6.91 5.06 3.50
N ARG A 108 5.62 5.04 3.87
CA ARG A 108 4.70 3.93 3.59
C ARG A 108 3.42 4.47 3.00
N ARG A 109 2.88 3.74 2.01
CA ARG A 109 1.51 3.91 1.53
C ARG A 109 0.69 2.64 1.78
N SER A 110 -0.56 2.80 2.18
CA SER A 110 -1.53 1.72 2.36
C SER A 110 -2.75 2.02 1.52
N TYR A 111 -3.24 1.02 0.76
CA TYR A 111 -4.29 1.21 -0.23
C TYR A 111 -5.48 0.27 0.00
N TRP A 112 -6.69 0.72 -0.39
CA TRP A 112 -7.85 -0.15 -0.58
C TRP A 112 -8.86 0.50 -1.54
N MET A 113 -9.66 -0.33 -2.22
CA MET A 113 -10.71 0.15 -3.12
C MET A 113 -11.77 0.95 -2.37
N LEU A 114 -12.26 2.04 -2.95
CA LEU A 114 -13.35 2.84 -2.38
C LEU A 114 -14.66 2.06 -2.34
N ASP A 115 -14.93 1.31 -3.40
CA ASP A 115 -16.06 0.39 -3.55
C ASP A 115 -15.47 -1.02 -3.78
N PRO A 116 -15.24 -1.78 -2.70
CA PRO A 116 -14.48 -3.03 -2.72
C PRO A 116 -15.30 -4.28 -3.04
#